data_AF-A0A382N0S4-F1
#
_entry.id   AF-A0A382N0S4-F1
#
_cell.length_a   1.000
_cell.length_b   1.000
_cell.length_c   1.000
_cell.angle_alpha   90.00
_cell.angle_beta   90.00
_cell.angle_gamma   90.00
#
_symmetry.space_group_name_H-M   'P 1'
#
loop_
_entity.id
_entity.type
_entity.pdbx_description
1 polymer ?
#
loop_
_entity_poly.entity_id
_entity_poly.type
_entity_poly.pdbx_seq_one_letter_code
_entity_poly.pdbx_strand_id
1 'polypeptide(L)'
;MSLAPQEIEKSASKYASDAIKYDSQGARGMAIAHYQKAIDTLFKLLHLYPDSKLNKIYRERMKSYQDRIKILQSTHGVDFEPAVDPKASPETQQASLAKTTEDTFDDMVMKEKPNVRWCDVVGIDDAKNALRESIVYPSKRSDLFPLGWPRGILLYGPPGCGKTVLA
;
A
#
# COMPACT_ATOMS: atom_id res chain seq x y z
N MET A 1 26.42 -10.32 3.53
CA MET A 1 26.12 -8.88 3.71
C MET A 1 24.67 -8.66 3.30
N SER A 2 23.84 -8.08 4.16
CA SER A 2 22.38 -8.04 4.03
C SER A 2 21.92 -7.16 2.85
N LEU A 3 21.72 -7.78 1.69
CA LEU A 3 21.22 -7.16 0.45
C LEU A 3 19.77 -6.65 0.58
N ALA A 4 18.99 -7.23 1.49
CA ALA A 4 17.55 -6.96 1.63
C ALA A 4 17.17 -5.48 1.89
N PRO A 5 17.72 -4.75 2.88
CA PRO A 5 17.37 -3.33 3.09
C PRO A 5 17.79 -2.43 1.92
N GLN A 6 18.95 -2.70 1.31
CA GLN A 6 19.46 -1.93 0.17
C GLN A 6 18.60 -2.12 -1.09
N GLU A 7 18.10 -3.33 -1.32
CA GLU A 7 17.17 -3.61 -2.43
C GLU A 7 15.84 -2.86 -2.26
N ILE A 8 15.28 -2.86 -1.04
CA ILE A 8 14.05 -2.13 -0.75
C ILE A 8 14.29 -0.62 -0.93
N GLU A 9 15.40 -0.07 -0.44
CA GLU A 9 15.75 1.34 -0.61
C GLU A 9 15.95 1.72 -2.09
N LYS A 10 16.60 0.85 -2.87
CA LYS A 10 16.76 1.03 -4.32
C LYS A 10 15.40 1.04 -5.03
N SER A 11 14.49 0.16 -4.62
CA SER A 11 13.13 0.12 -5.18
C SER A 11 12.33 1.39 -4.84
N ALA A 12 12.42 1.88 -3.60
CA ALA A 12 11.79 3.14 -3.17
C ALA A 12 12.34 4.33 -3.99
N SER A 13 13.66 4.37 -4.16
CA SER A 13 14.33 5.41 -4.94
C SER A 13 13.90 5.39 -6.41
N LYS A 14 13.74 4.20 -6.99
CA LYS A 14 13.24 4.03 -8.35
C LYS A 14 11.81 4.56 -8.49
N TYR A 15 10.89 4.16 -7.61
CA TYR A 15 9.51 4.65 -7.64
C TYR A 15 9.43 6.16 -7.49
N ALA A 16 10.22 6.76 -6.59
CA ALA A 16 10.28 8.21 -6.43
C ALA A 16 10.77 8.91 -7.71
N SER A 17 11.80 8.35 -8.36
CA SER A 17 12.36 8.90 -9.60
C SER A 17 11.36 8.85 -10.75
N ASP A 18 10.68 7.71 -10.89
CA ASP A 18 9.61 7.53 -11.88
C ASP A 18 8.42 8.46 -11.59
N ALA A 19 8.06 8.67 -10.32
CA ALA A 19 7.01 9.60 -9.92
C ALA A 19 7.32 11.03 -10.36
N ILE A 20 8.54 11.53 -10.08
CA ILE A 20 8.99 12.88 -10.48
C ILE A 20 9.01 13.01 -12.01
N LYS A 21 9.39 11.94 -12.72
CA LYS A 21 9.36 11.93 -14.18
C LYS A 21 7.93 12.07 -14.72
N TYR A 22 6.98 11.31 -14.20
CA TYR A 22 5.57 11.42 -14.61
C TYR A 22 4.95 12.76 -14.21
N ASP A 23 5.33 13.28 -13.05
CA ASP A 23 4.89 14.58 -12.54
C ASP A 23 5.34 15.72 -13.46
N SER A 24 6.61 15.73 -13.84
CA SER A 24 7.14 16.72 -14.79
C SER A 24 6.55 16.59 -16.21
N GLN A 25 6.10 15.39 -16.59
CA GLN A 25 5.38 15.14 -17.84
C GLN A 25 3.89 15.49 -17.78
N GLY A 26 3.37 15.92 -16.61
CA GLY A 26 1.95 16.19 -16.42
C GLY A 26 1.07 14.93 -16.36
N ALA A 27 1.67 13.73 -16.35
CA ALA A 27 0.97 12.46 -16.22
C ALA A 27 0.57 12.20 -14.75
N ARG A 28 -0.34 13.04 -14.23
CA ARG A 28 -0.68 13.14 -12.79
C ARG A 28 -1.11 11.82 -12.16
N GLY A 29 -1.97 11.04 -12.83
CA GLY A 29 -2.42 9.75 -12.30
C GLY A 29 -1.27 8.77 -12.09
N MET A 30 -0.33 8.71 -13.05
CA MET A 30 0.87 7.87 -12.95
C MET A 30 1.83 8.39 -11.88
N ALA A 31 1.97 9.71 -11.76
CA ALA A 31 2.78 10.34 -10.72
C ALA A 31 2.26 9.99 -9.31
N ILE A 32 0.95 10.17 -9.06
CA ILE A 32 0.32 9.84 -7.78
C ILE A 32 0.54 8.36 -7.44
N ALA A 33 0.28 7.45 -8.38
CA ALA A 33 0.46 6.02 -8.17
C ALA A 33 1.91 5.64 -7.83
N HIS A 34 2.91 6.29 -8.44
CA HIS A 34 4.32 6.02 -8.16
C HIS A 34 4.78 6.67 -6.86
N TYR A 35 4.28 7.85 -6.49
CA TYR A 35 4.53 8.44 -5.17
C TYR A 35 3.95 7.56 -4.05
N GLN A 36 2.74 7.02 -4.22
CA GLN A 36 2.13 6.07 -3.26
C GLN A 36 2.99 4.81 -3.09
N LYS A 37 3.44 4.19 -4.20
CA LYS A 37 4.35 3.02 -4.13
C LYS A 37 5.67 3.35 -3.43
N ALA A 38 6.22 4.54 -3.62
CA ALA A 38 7.43 4.98 -2.94
C ALA A 38 7.18 5.11 -1.42
N ILE A 39 6.07 5.72 -1.01
CA ILE A 39 5.66 5.85 0.40
C ILE A 39 5.50 4.47 1.04
N ASP A 40 4.77 3.55 0.41
CA ASP A 40 4.57 2.18 0.92
C ASP A 40 5.89 1.45 1.13
N THR A 41 6.83 1.64 0.21
CA THR A 41 8.14 0.98 0.27
C THR A 41 9.01 1.57 1.39
N LEU A 42 8.95 2.89 1.60
CA LEU A 42 9.60 3.55 2.73
C LEU A 42 8.97 3.18 4.08
N PHE A 43 7.65 3.02 4.13
CA PHE A 43 6.95 2.56 5.32
C PHE A 43 7.36 1.13 5.71
N LYS A 44 7.49 0.24 4.72
CA LYS A 44 8.04 -1.11 4.93
C LYS A 44 9.44 -1.08 5.53
N LEU A 45 10.32 -0.17 5.05
CA LEU A 45 11.66 0.01 5.63
C LEU A 45 11.59 0.42 7.10
N LEU A 46 10.70 1.35 7.43
CA LEU A 46 10.50 1.84 8.80
C LEU A 46 10.02 0.72 9.74
N HIS A 47 9.09 -0.12 9.29
CA HIS A 47 8.52 -1.19 10.10
C HIS A 47 9.46 -2.39 10.26
N LEU A 48 10.18 -2.77 9.20
CA LEU A 48 11.10 -3.92 9.22
C LEU A 48 12.43 -3.60 9.92
N TYR A 49 12.85 -2.33 9.91
CA TYR A 49 14.13 -1.89 10.47
C TYR A 49 13.97 -0.65 11.37
N PRO A 50 13.31 -0.79 12.55
CA PRO A 50 12.95 0.35 13.41
C PRO A 50 14.14 1.12 13.98
N ASP A 51 15.29 0.45 14.18
CA ASP A 51 16.50 1.05 14.76
C ASP A 51 17.44 1.70 13.72
N SER A 52 17.02 1.76 12.45
CA SER A 52 17.83 2.36 11.39
C SER A 52 17.96 3.88 11.57
N LYS A 53 19.20 4.38 11.52
CA LYS A 53 19.50 5.83 11.57
C LYS A 53 18.85 6.62 10.42
N LEU A 54 18.52 5.94 9.31
CA LEU A 54 17.91 6.57 8.14
C LEU A 54 16.39 6.78 8.29
N ASN A 55 15.76 6.24 9.34
CA ASN A 55 14.31 6.32 9.53
C ASN A 55 13.79 7.75 9.62
N LYS A 56 14.59 8.68 10.15
CA LYS A 56 14.26 10.11 10.14
C LYS A 56 14.10 10.64 8.71
N ILE A 57 15.04 10.29 7.83
CA ILE A 57 15.05 10.69 6.42
C ILE A 57 13.86 10.05 5.68
N TYR A 58 13.55 8.79 5.97
CA TYR A 58 12.41 8.12 5.35
C TYR A 58 11.08 8.81 5.69
N ARG A 59 10.87 9.20 6.96
CA ARG A 59 9.68 9.97 7.37
C ARG A 59 9.60 11.32 6.65
N GLU A 60 10.71 12.06 6.58
CA GLU A 60 10.77 13.34 5.87
C GLU A 60 10.44 13.18 4.37
N ARG A 61 10.99 12.15 3.71
CA ARG A 61 10.68 11.85 2.30
C ARG A 61 9.22 11.47 2.09
N MET A 62 8.67 10.61 2.94
CA MET A 62 7.27 10.21 2.86
C MET A 62 6.33 11.42 2.98
N LYS A 63 6.62 12.34 3.92
CA LYS A 63 5.87 13.60 4.08
C LYS A 63 5.90 14.44 2.80
N SER A 64 7.10 14.65 2.23
CA SER A 64 7.25 15.41 0.98
C SER A 64 6.48 14.79 -0.19
N TYR A 65 6.47 13.46 -0.31
CA TYR A 65 5.69 12.78 -1.37
C TYR A 65 4.19 12.92 -1.17
N GLN A 66 3.71 12.87 0.07
CA GLN A 66 2.30 13.11 0.36
C GLN A 66 1.87 14.54 0.06
N ASP A 67 2.66 15.53 0.46
CA ASP A 67 2.36 16.93 0.17
C ASP A 67 2.26 17.14 -1.36
N ARG A 68 3.13 16.47 -2.13
CA ARG A 68 3.05 16.49 -3.59
C ARG A 68 1.80 15.80 -4.13
N ILE A 69 1.41 14.65 -3.59
CA ILE A 69 0.17 13.96 -3.97
C ILE A 69 -1.05 14.87 -3.72
N LYS A 70 -1.12 15.52 -2.55
CA LYS A 70 -2.21 16.46 -2.22
C LYS A 70 -2.31 17.57 -3.26
N ILE A 71 -1.20 18.22 -3.59
CA ILE A 71 -1.18 19.27 -4.64
C ILE A 71 -1.67 18.72 -5.99
N LEU A 72 -1.20 17.53 -6.38
CA LEU A 72 -1.60 16.90 -7.64
C LEU A 72 -3.10 16.53 -7.68
N GLN A 73 -3.67 16.18 -6.53
CA GLN A 73 -5.10 15.88 -6.36
C GLN A 73 -5.95 17.15 -6.36
N SER A 74 -5.53 18.20 -5.64
CA SER A 74 -6.22 19.50 -5.58
C SER A 74 -6.31 20.22 -6.92
N THR A 75 -5.39 19.93 -7.84
CA THR A 75 -5.39 20.51 -9.20
C THR A 75 -6.41 19.81 -10.13
N HIS A 76 -7.12 18.78 -9.68
CA HIS A 76 -8.32 18.26 -10.31
C HIS A 76 -9.54 18.83 -9.58
N GLY A 77 -10.21 19.80 -10.20
CA GLY A 77 -11.47 20.36 -9.71
C GLY A 77 -12.54 19.27 -9.57
N VAL A 78 -12.65 18.74 -8.37
CA VAL A 78 -13.93 18.34 -7.80
C VAL A 78 -14.09 19.27 -6.60
N ASP A 79 -15.07 20.15 -6.68
CA ASP A 79 -15.44 21.09 -5.63
C ASP A 79 -15.82 20.31 -4.37
N PHE A 80 -14.85 19.99 -3.54
CA PHE A 80 -15.07 19.89 -2.10
C PHE A 80 -14.52 21.18 -1.52
N GLU A 81 -15.37 22.21 -1.50
CA GLU A 81 -15.27 23.22 -0.45
C GLU A 81 -15.18 22.45 0.88
N PRO A 82 -14.09 22.55 1.63
CA PRO A 82 -14.17 22.15 3.02
C PRO A 82 -15.17 23.13 3.63
N ALA A 83 -16.26 22.63 4.19
CA ALA A 83 -17.15 23.45 5.01
C ALA A 83 -16.36 23.94 6.23
N VAL A 84 -15.61 25.02 6.05
CA VAL A 84 -14.89 25.72 7.11
C VAL A 84 -15.81 26.86 7.51
N ASP A 85 -16.48 26.68 8.65
CA ASP A 85 -17.24 27.74 9.29
C ASP A 85 -16.34 29.00 9.42
N PRO A 86 -16.70 30.14 8.82
CA PRO A 86 -15.87 31.35 8.77
C PRO A 86 -15.57 32.02 10.12
N LYS A 87 -15.94 31.39 11.25
CA LYS A 87 -15.82 31.93 12.61
C LYS A 87 -14.75 31.26 13.48
N ALA A 88 -14.01 30.27 13.00
CA ALA A 88 -13.01 29.58 13.82
C ALA A 88 -11.69 30.37 13.91
N SER A 89 -11.24 30.64 15.13
CA SER A 89 -9.99 31.34 15.49
C SER A 89 -8.75 30.68 14.87
N PRO A 90 -7.71 31.44 14.48
CA PRO A 90 -6.49 30.94 13.81
C PRO A 90 -5.77 29.80 14.56
N GLU A 91 -5.91 29.71 15.88
CA GLU A 91 -5.32 28.63 16.69
C GLU A 91 -6.03 27.28 16.50
N THR A 92 -7.33 27.29 16.21
CA THR A 92 -8.13 26.08 15.95
C THR A 92 -7.83 25.47 14.57
N GLN A 93 -7.38 26.30 13.61
CA GLN A 93 -7.07 25.88 12.24
C GLN A 93 -5.74 25.12 12.14
N GLN A 94 -4.74 25.42 12.99
CA GLN A 94 -3.47 24.68 13.01
C GLN A 94 -3.59 23.31 13.69
N ALA A 95 -4.44 23.20 14.72
CA ALA A 95 -4.66 21.95 15.43
C ALA A 95 -5.44 20.92 14.59
N SER A 96 -6.39 21.36 13.76
CA SER A 96 -7.16 20.50 12.88
C SER A 96 -6.35 19.97 11.70
N LEU A 97 -5.42 20.76 11.15
CA LEU A 97 -4.50 20.29 10.10
C LEU A 97 -3.54 19.19 10.59
N ALA A 98 -3.01 19.31 11.81
CA ALA A 98 -2.07 18.33 12.37
C ALA A 98 -2.75 16.99 12.71
N LYS A 99 -3.98 17.02 13.23
CA LYS A 99 -4.77 15.80 13.50
C LYS A 99 -5.18 15.07 12.20
N THR A 100 -5.61 15.83 11.19
CA THR A 100 -6.03 15.25 9.91
C THR A 100 -4.87 14.56 9.20
N THR A 101 -3.64 15.06 9.30
CA THR A 101 -2.46 14.45 8.64
C THR A 101 -2.04 13.09 9.19
N GLU A 102 -2.30 12.78 10.46
CA GLU A 102 -2.02 11.46 11.03
C GLU A 102 -3.11 10.45 10.64
N ASP A 103 -4.38 10.85 10.73
CA ASP A 103 -5.52 9.98 10.39
C ASP A 103 -5.60 9.65 8.88
N THR A 104 -5.18 10.58 7.99
CA THR A 104 -5.17 10.32 6.54
C THR A 104 -4.09 9.33 6.13
N PHE A 105 -3.04 9.18 6.94
CA PHE A 105 -1.92 8.28 6.65
C PHE A 105 -2.31 6.82 6.80
N ASP A 106 -3.14 6.50 7.80
CA ASP A 106 -3.61 5.14 8.07
C ASP A 106 -4.69 4.69 7.07
N ASP A 107 -5.52 5.63 6.60
CA ASP A 107 -6.65 5.34 5.69
C ASP A 107 -6.22 5.20 4.20
N MET A 108 -5.06 5.76 3.82
CA MET A 108 -4.49 5.63 2.47
C MET A 108 -3.49 4.47 2.31
N VAL A 109 -3.04 3.87 3.41
CA VAL A 109 -2.28 2.62 3.38
C VAL A 109 -3.24 1.54 2.86
N MET A 110 -2.78 0.75 1.88
CA MET A 110 -3.51 -0.42 1.37
C MET A 110 -4.29 -1.08 2.51
N LYS A 111 -5.64 -1.10 2.39
CA LYS A 111 -6.55 -1.81 3.31
C LYS A 111 -5.82 -3.02 3.86
N GLU A 112 -5.54 -2.98 5.17
CA GLU A 112 -4.75 -4.00 5.84
C GLU A 112 -5.17 -5.37 5.33
N LYS A 113 -4.20 -6.28 5.14
CA LYS A 113 -4.53 -7.69 4.94
C LYS A 113 -5.56 -8.06 6.01
N PRO A 114 -6.74 -8.56 5.65
CA PRO A 114 -7.75 -8.89 6.63
C PRO A 114 -7.09 -9.77 7.70
N ASN A 115 -7.24 -9.40 8.97
CA ASN A 115 -6.67 -10.15 10.10
C ASN A 115 -7.47 -11.45 10.33
N VAL A 116 -7.55 -12.27 9.29
CA VAL A 116 -8.27 -13.53 9.24
C VAL A 116 -7.24 -14.64 9.13
N ARG A 117 -7.25 -15.55 10.08
CA ARG A 117 -6.38 -16.71 10.08
C ARG A 117 -7.03 -17.83 9.26
N TRP A 118 -6.20 -18.75 8.78
CA TRP A 118 -6.68 -19.92 8.06
C TRP A 118 -7.69 -20.76 8.85
N CYS A 119 -7.59 -20.75 10.18
CA CYS A 119 -8.49 -21.47 11.08
C CYS A 119 -9.86 -20.78 11.23
N ASP A 120 -9.96 -19.49 10.92
CA ASP A 120 -11.17 -18.70 11.14
C ASP A 120 -12.22 -18.89 10.01
N VAL A 121 -11.79 -19.43 8.87
CA VAL A 121 -12.67 -19.77 7.74
C VAL A 121 -13.23 -21.18 7.95
N VAL A 122 -14.54 -21.36 8.09
CA VAL A 122 -15.15 -22.69 8.33
C VAL A 122 -16.04 -23.09 7.15
N GLY A 123 -16.14 -24.39 6.86
CA GLY A 123 -17.10 -24.95 5.88
C GLY A 123 -16.67 -24.84 4.42
N ILE A 124 -15.38 -24.60 4.14
CA ILE A 124 -14.82 -24.50 2.78
C ILE A 124 -13.51 -25.31 2.70
N ASP A 125 -13.49 -26.52 3.26
CA ASP A 125 -12.28 -27.34 3.34
C ASP A 125 -11.78 -27.79 1.96
N ASP A 126 -12.70 -28.06 1.03
CA ASP A 126 -12.34 -28.46 -0.33
C ASP A 126 -11.60 -27.34 -1.08
N ALA A 127 -12.10 -26.10 -1.02
CA ALA A 127 -11.42 -24.98 -1.69
C ALA A 127 -10.10 -24.62 -1.00
N LYS A 128 -10.02 -24.77 0.33
CA LYS A 128 -8.78 -24.63 1.09
C LYS A 128 -7.72 -25.65 0.67
N ASN A 129 -8.11 -26.90 0.46
CA ASN A 129 -7.21 -27.95 -0.01
C ASN A 129 -6.77 -27.69 -1.46
N ALA A 130 -7.69 -27.32 -2.35
CA ALA A 130 -7.37 -26.94 -3.72
C ALA A 130 -6.37 -25.76 -3.79
N LEU A 131 -6.53 -24.74 -2.92
CA LEU A 131 -5.58 -23.63 -2.79
C LEU A 131 -4.20 -24.10 -2.33
N ARG A 132 -4.14 -25.02 -1.35
CA ARG A 132 -2.86 -25.61 -0.89
C ARG A 132 -2.17 -26.38 -2.01
N GLU A 133 -2.89 -27.21 -2.73
CA GLU A 133 -2.37 -28.00 -3.84
C GLU A 133 -1.90 -27.12 -5.00
N SER A 134 -2.59 -26.00 -5.24
CA SER A 134 -2.27 -25.10 -6.36
C SER A 134 -1.14 -24.12 -6.05
N ILE A 135 -0.97 -23.72 -4.78
CA ILE A 135 0.00 -22.70 -4.37
C ILE A 135 1.16 -23.29 -3.56
N VAL A 136 0.84 -24.03 -2.50
CA VAL A 136 1.82 -24.49 -1.50
C VAL A 136 2.62 -25.67 -2.04
N TYR A 137 2.00 -26.64 -2.70
CA TYR A 137 2.70 -27.83 -3.19
C TYR A 137 3.73 -27.51 -4.26
N PRO A 138 3.43 -26.71 -5.30
CA PRO A 138 4.45 -26.33 -6.28
C PRO A 138 5.58 -25.52 -5.67
N SER A 139 5.28 -24.71 -4.65
CA SER A 139 6.30 -23.97 -3.92
C SER A 139 7.20 -24.84 -3.05
N LYS A 140 6.69 -25.94 -2.48
CA LYS A 140 7.46 -26.86 -1.61
C LYS A 140 8.14 -27.98 -2.38
N ARG A 141 7.56 -28.40 -3.49
CA ARG A 141 7.98 -29.56 -4.30
C ARG A 141 8.04 -29.16 -5.78
N SER A 142 8.87 -28.16 -6.09
CA SER A 142 9.08 -27.70 -7.46
C SER A 142 9.67 -28.80 -8.37
N ASP A 143 10.32 -29.80 -7.77
CA ASP A 143 10.82 -31.02 -8.44
C ASP A 143 9.72 -31.80 -9.17
N LEU A 144 8.49 -31.76 -8.64
CA LEU A 144 7.34 -32.45 -9.24
C LEU A 144 6.69 -31.65 -10.38
N PHE A 145 7.10 -30.38 -10.59
CA PHE A 145 6.52 -29.48 -11.60
C PHE A 145 7.59 -28.91 -12.55
N PRO A 146 8.33 -29.76 -13.29
CA PRO A 146 9.44 -29.33 -14.14
C PRO A 146 9.02 -28.45 -15.32
N LEU A 147 7.76 -28.54 -15.76
CA LEU A 147 7.20 -27.72 -16.84
C LEU A 147 6.50 -26.44 -16.31
N GLY A 148 6.62 -26.16 -15.02
CA GLY A 148 5.90 -25.09 -14.34
C GLY A 148 4.51 -25.51 -13.84
N TRP A 149 3.83 -24.60 -13.16
CA TRP A 149 2.50 -24.80 -12.58
C TRP A 149 1.62 -23.57 -12.82
N PRO A 150 0.29 -23.71 -12.86
CA PRO A 150 -0.63 -22.58 -13.07
C PRO A 150 -0.51 -21.53 -11.96
N ARG A 151 -0.47 -20.25 -12.35
CA ARG A 151 -0.23 -19.11 -11.43
C ARG A 151 -1.50 -18.32 -11.08
N GLY A 152 -2.60 -18.54 -11.79
CA GLY A 152 -3.87 -17.84 -11.59
C GLY A 152 -4.94 -18.74 -10.98
N ILE A 153 -5.64 -18.24 -9.97
CA ILE A 153 -6.76 -18.94 -9.32
C ILE A 153 -7.97 -18.01 -9.37
N LEU A 154 -9.09 -18.52 -9.87
CA LEU A 154 -10.35 -17.80 -9.94
C LEU A 154 -11.33 -18.39 -8.92
N LEU A 155 -11.66 -17.63 -7.88
CA LEU A 155 -12.70 -17.98 -6.92
C LEU A 155 -14.04 -17.43 -7.40
N TYR A 156 -15.00 -18.30 -7.71
CA TYR A 156 -16.34 -17.92 -8.16
C TYR A 156 -17.44 -18.63 -7.36
N GLY A 157 -18.63 -18.03 -7.30
CA GLY A 157 -19.78 -18.57 -6.57
C GLY A 157 -20.72 -17.49 -6.01
N PRO A 158 -21.87 -17.88 -5.44
CA PRO A 158 -22.89 -16.97 -4.91
C PRO A 158 -22.33 -15.98 -3.87
N PRO A 159 -22.94 -14.80 -3.67
CA PRO A 159 -22.50 -13.88 -2.61
C PRO A 159 -22.59 -14.56 -1.24
N GLY A 160 -21.66 -14.22 -0.33
CA GLY A 160 -21.62 -14.80 1.02
C GLY A 160 -20.80 -16.08 1.20
N CYS A 161 -20.32 -16.73 0.13
CA CYS A 161 -19.56 -17.99 0.23
C CYS A 161 -18.05 -17.84 0.54
N GLY A 162 -17.63 -16.80 1.29
CA GLY A 162 -16.24 -16.68 1.78
C GLY A 162 -15.14 -16.39 0.74
N LYS A 163 -15.47 -16.17 -0.54
CA LYS A 163 -14.49 -15.91 -1.62
C LYS A 163 -13.50 -14.78 -1.32
N THR A 164 -14.00 -13.65 -0.81
CA THR A 164 -13.18 -12.47 -0.44
C THR A 164 -12.38 -12.70 0.84
N VAL A 165 -12.82 -13.60 1.70
CA VAL A 165 -12.13 -13.93 2.95
C VAL A 165 -10.96 -14.88 2.69
N LEU A 166 -11.01 -15.67 1.61
CA LEU A 166 -9.95 -16.58 1.17
C LEU A 166 -8.88 -15.92 0.26
N ALA A 167 -9.16 -14.75 -0.31
CA ALA A 167 -8.28 -14.04 -1.25
C ALA A 167 -7.41 -13.00 -0.54
#